data_AF-H9ZVA9-F1
#
_entry.id   AF-H9ZVA9-F1
#
_cell.length_a   1.000
_cell.length_b   1.000
_cell.length_c   1.000
_cell.angle_alpha   90.00
_cell.angle_beta   90.00
_cell.angle_gamma   90.00
#
_symmetry.space_group_name_H-M   'P 1'
#
loop_
_entity.id
_entity.type
_entity.pdbx_description
1 polymer ?
#
loop_
_entity_poly.entity_id
_entity_poly.type
_entity_poly.pdbx_seq_one_letter_code
_entity_poly.pdbx_strand_id
1 'polypeptide(L)'
;MEWSIATCALGGSLEEKLLAIAQAGFRAVEVFEEDLAGFPGTPRELRALAEDLGLRIVALQPLRDYEGMPEPYRSRNRERALRWLDLVAELGTELTYVCSNTSPLALDDPEAIAEDLHALAEMAASRGLRVGYEALAWGRHVKDWPRAWEVVRRAEHPHLGLVLDSFHCFVRNNPLPESTDLPEEKLFLVQLSDAPNLLMDPLALSRHHRAMPGQGDWPMEAFLRAVLATGYRGVISLEIFNEWFRTAPPEWVAQDGMRSLKLLFDRLGLLLPPLPPGSRVQGVAFLELGGHEEDLEALKDFLRPLGFKPVARHPALEQELWASGSVRLLLRGDLEENPAQELPSVLGVGLSVTKAAPLAARAREVGLELLPREEGGPGFPAVRGVGRTRLYLVDEPLETALPLKPLGEPGSALKQVDHLTNVVSRFEVYSWLLLYKGWLGLEVNPVVEVFDPYGMFYSRSLRNPEGTAQIAINTAEGRETLASRFLQALGHAGIQHVAFQVSDLLAFAEEARKAGFRPLRIPSAYYRLLSARYALPTPFLERLEALNVLYDEDPKGGVFLHLYTPSFQGRFFFEVVERQNGYTGFGAANAGVRLQAQARELGSRTKG
;
A
#
# COMPACT_ATOMS: atom_id res chain seq x y z
N MET A 1 -15.69 2.68 -20.61
CA MET A 1 -15.94 3.78 -19.65
C MET A 1 -14.70 4.64 -19.61
N GLU A 2 -14.86 5.93 -19.38
CA GLU A 2 -13.73 6.85 -19.24
C GLU A 2 -13.31 6.93 -17.77
N TRP A 3 -12.02 7.00 -17.54
CA TRP A 3 -11.43 7.11 -16.21
C TRP A 3 -10.80 8.48 -16.00
N SER A 4 -11.05 9.03 -14.82
CA SER A 4 -10.53 10.32 -14.37
C SER A 4 -9.85 10.17 -13.00
N ILE A 5 -9.08 11.17 -12.64
CA ILE A 5 -8.53 11.37 -11.29
C ILE A 5 -8.60 12.85 -10.97
N ALA A 6 -8.96 13.19 -9.74
CA ALA A 6 -9.00 14.57 -9.27
C ALA A 6 -7.60 15.07 -8.91
N THR A 7 -7.29 16.32 -9.24
CA THR A 7 -5.97 16.91 -8.95
C THR A 7 -5.69 17.01 -7.44
N CYS A 8 -6.72 16.97 -6.59
CA CYS A 8 -6.59 16.92 -5.14
C CYS A 8 -5.88 15.66 -4.63
N ALA A 9 -5.88 14.57 -5.41
CA ALA A 9 -5.24 13.30 -5.05
C ALA A 9 -3.72 13.32 -5.15
N LEU A 10 -3.14 14.30 -5.84
CA LEU A 10 -1.71 14.38 -6.11
C LEU A 10 -1.05 15.55 -5.37
N GLY A 11 0.25 15.41 -5.08
CA GLY A 11 1.14 16.52 -4.71
C GLY A 11 1.63 17.31 -5.92
N GLY A 12 2.40 18.38 -5.69
CA GLY A 12 3.01 19.20 -6.75
C GLY A 12 2.14 20.39 -7.23
N SER A 13 2.68 21.14 -8.19
CA SER A 13 1.97 22.18 -8.95
C SER A 13 0.93 21.57 -9.90
N LEU A 14 -0.04 22.36 -10.36
CA LEU A 14 -1.09 21.85 -11.25
C LEU A 14 -0.51 21.30 -12.57
N GLU A 15 0.54 21.92 -13.09
CA GLU A 15 1.25 21.50 -14.30
C GLU A 15 1.90 20.12 -14.12
N GLU A 16 2.62 19.91 -13.01
CA GLU A 16 3.23 18.62 -12.66
C GLU A 16 2.16 17.53 -12.51
N LYS A 17 1.04 17.86 -11.87
CA LYS A 17 -0.09 16.94 -11.71
C LYS A 17 -0.67 16.51 -13.05
N LEU A 18 -0.98 17.46 -13.94
CA LEU A 18 -1.54 17.16 -15.25
C LEU A 18 -0.59 16.30 -16.08
N LEU A 19 0.71 16.60 -16.05
CA LEU A 19 1.71 15.79 -16.74
C LEU A 19 1.74 14.35 -16.21
N ALA A 20 1.78 14.17 -14.88
CA ALA A 20 1.77 12.86 -14.24
C ALA A 20 0.51 12.06 -14.57
N ILE A 21 -0.67 12.71 -14.52
CA ILE A 21 -1.96 12.11 -14.87
C ILE A 21 -1.97 11.63 -16.32
N ALA A 22 -1.52 12.45 -17.26
CA ALA A 22 -1.43 12.10 -18.68
C ALA A 22 -0.45 10.94 -18.92
N GLN A 23 0.74 10.98 -18.30
CA GLN A 23 1.76 9.93 -18.43
C GLN A 23 1.31 8.59 -17.84
N ALA A 24 0.51 8.61 -16.76
CA ALA A 24 -0.09 7.40 -16.21
C ALA A 24 -1.17 6.78 -17.12
N GLY A 25 -1.61 7.51 -18.16
CA GLY A 25 -2.55 7.04 -19.17
C GLY A 25 -4.00 7.47 -18.96
N PHE A 26 -4.27 8.36 -18.01
CA PHE A 26 -5.59 8.98 -17.91
C PHE A 26 -5.84 9.88 -19.12
N ARG A 27 -7.12 10.03 -19.48
CA ARG A 27 -7.59 10.93 -20.55
C ARG A 27 -8.56 11.98 -20.05
N ALA A 28 -8.85 11.95 -18.75
CA ALA A 28 -9.74 12.87 -18.08
C ALA A 28 -9.19 13.26 -16.71
N VAL A 29 -9.53 14.46 -16.26
CA VAL A 29 -9.11 15.02 -14.98
C VAL A 29 -10.23 15.86 -14.36
N GLU A 30 -10.42 15.76 -13.05
CA GLU A 30 -11.19 16.74 -12.30
C GLU A 30 -10.25 17.79 -11.71
N VAL A 31 -10.54 19.06 -11.94
CA VAL A 31 -9.72 20.17 -11.43
C VAL A 31 -10.27 20.60 -10.08
N PHE A 32 -9.41 20.57 -9.07
CA PHE A 32 -9.70 21.06 -7.72
C PHE A 32 -9.51 22.58 -7.62
N GLU A 33 -10.41 23.28 -6.93
CA GLU A 33 -10.46 24.74 -6.85
C GLU A 33 -9.16 25.36 -6.32
N GLU A 34 -8.51 24.71 -5.35
CA GLU A 34 -7.24 25.20 -4.77
C GLU A 34 -6.09 25.10 -5.77
N ASP A 35 -6.07 24.05 -6.60
CA ASP A 35 -5.04 23.88 -7.61
C ASP A 35 -5.21 24.92 -8.74
N LEU A 36 -6.46 25.18 -9.15
CA LEU A 36 -6.76 26.24 -10.11
C LEU A 36 -6.39 27.62 -9.54
N ALA A 37 -6.66 27.88 -8.27
CA ALA A 37 -6.28 29.13 -7.61
C ALA A 37 -4.75 29.32 -7.52
N GLY A 38 -4.00 28.21 -7.47
CA GLY A 38 -2.54 28.20 -7.49
C GLY A 38 -1.91 28.24 -8.90
N PHE A 39 -2.71 28.07 -9.96
CA PHE A 39 -2.21 28.05 -11.33
C PHE A 39 -1.81 29.47 -11.78
N PRO A 40 -0.59 29.67 -12.31
CA PRO A 40 -0.12 31.00 -12.69
C PRO A 40 -0.81 31.58 -13.93
N GLY A 41 -1.44 30.74 -14.75
CA GLY A 41 -2.16 31.15 -15.96
C GLY A 41 -3.65 31.35 -15.75
N THR A 42 -4.34 31.64 -16.85
CA THR A 42 -5.79 31.78 -16.93
C THR A 42 -6.47 30.40 -17.08
N PRO A 43 -7.77 30.29 -16.75
CA PRO A 43 -8.55 29.07 -16.99
C PRO A 43 -8.50 28.57 -18.45
N ARG A 44 -8.42 29.48 -19.42
CA ARG A 44 -8.29 29.13 -20.85
C ARG A 44 -6.91 28.56 -21.18
N GLU A 45 -5.85 29.08 -20.56
CA GLU A 45 -4.49 28.53 -20.70
C GLU A 45 -4.39 27.16 -20.01
N LEU A 46 -5.06 26.96 -18.87
CA LEU A 46 -5.15 25.65 -18.24
C LEU A 46 -5.84 24.64 -19.13
N ARG A 47 -6.95 25.04 -19.76
CA ARG A 47 -7.66 24.22 -20.74
C ARG A 47 -6.73 23.83 -21.90
N ALA A 48 -6.03 24.80 -22.49
CA ALA A 48 -5.10 24.54 -23.59
C ALA A 48 -3.98 23.57 -23.16
N LEU A 49 -3.43 23.74 -21.96
CA LEU A 49 -2.43 22.82 -21.39
C LEU A 49 -2.99 21.40 -21.23
N ALA A 50 -4.21 21.25 -20.71
CA ALA A 50 -4.85 19.94 -20.59
C ALA A 50 -5.07 19.30 -21.98
N GLU A 51 -5.53 20.07 -22.96
CA GLU A 51 -5.72 19.62 -24.35
C GLU A 51 -4.39 19.17 -24.99
N ASP A 52 -3.29 19.92 -24.80
CA ASP A 52 -1.95 19.58 -25.28
C ASP A 52 -1.43 18.27 -24.68
N LEU A 53 -1.81 17.97 -23.43
CA LEU A 53 -1.51 16.71 -22.75
C LEU A 53 -2.47 15.57 -23.10
N GLY A 54 -3.50 15.85 -23.92
CA GLY A 54 -4.53 14.88 -24.29
C GLY A 54 -5.46 14.51 -23.13
N LEU A 55 -5.69 15.46 -22.21
CA LEU A 55 -6.59 15.38 -21.07
C LEU A 55 -7.83 16.24 -21.30
N ARG A 56 -9.00 15.67 -20.98
CA ARG A 56 -10.25 16.41 -20.89
C ARG A 56 -10.54 16.79 -19.44
N ILE A 57 -10.80 18.08 -19.19
CA ILE A 57 -11.29 18.50 -17.87
C ILE A 57 -12.76 18.06 -17.76
N VAL A 58 -13.06 17.13 -16.85
CA VAL A 58 -14.40 16.55 -16.70
C VAL A 58 -15.24 17.26 -15.65
N ALA A 59 -14.63 17.95 -14.70
CA ALA A 59 -15.31 18.76 -13.71
C ALA A 59 -14.38 19.82 -13.12
N LEU A 60 -14.95 20.97 -12.72
CA LEU A 60 -14.35 21.87 -11.73
C LEU A 60 -15.01 21.60 -10.38
N GLN A 61 -14.22 21.43 -9.33
CA GLN A 61 -14.76 21.07 -8.03
C GLN A 61 -14.01 21.67 -6.83
N PRO A 62 -14.68 21.81 -5.67
CA PRO A 62 -16.13 21.82 -5.48
C PRO A 62 -16.67 23.23 -5.27
N LEU A 63 -17.95 23.47 -5.61
CA LEU A 63 -18.67 24.63 -5.09
C LEU A 63 -19.18 24.29 -3.68
N ARG A 64 -18.82 25.09 -2.67
CA ARG A 64 -19.19 24.82 -1.26
C ARG A 64 -20.28 25.74 -0.72
N ASP A 65 -21.00 25.25 0.29
CA ASP A 65 -21.92 25.99 1.16
C ASP A 65 -22.89 26.91 0.39
N TYR A 66 -23.68 26.34 -0.52
CA TYR A 66 -24.56 27.09 -1.41
C TYR A 66 -26.02 27.07 -0.93
N GLU A 67 -26.62 25.88 -0.83
CA GLU A 67 -28.05 25.65 -0.65
C GLU A 67 -28.51 25.85 0.79
N GLY A 68 -29.77 26.27 0.98
CA GLY A 68 -30.38 26.35 2.31
C GLY A 68 -29.79 27.45 3.20
N MET A 69 -29.22 28.51 2.63
CA MET A 69 -28.68 29.63 3.42
C MET A 69 -29.76 30.68 3.71
N PRO A 70 -29.72 31.35 4.88
CA PRO A 70 -30.58 32.49 5.17
C PRO A 70 -30.11 33.74 4.42
N GLU A 71 -30.99 34.73 4.27
CA GLU A 71 -30.56 36.06 3.82
C GLU A 71 -29.68 36.76 4.87
N PRO A 72 -28.67 37.57 4.47
CA PRO A 72 -28.32 37.96 3.10
C PRO A 72 -27.39 36.97 2.37
N TYR A 73 -27.05 35.82 2.98
CA TYR A 73 -26.07 34.88 2.43
C TYR A 73 -26.61 34.13 1.21
N ARG A 74 -27.91 33.80 1.19
CA ARG A 74 -28.59 33.16 0.04
C ARG A 74 -28.37 33.96 -1.25
N SER A 75 -28.66 35.26 -1.22
CA SER A 75 -28.46 36.16 -2.37
C SER A 75 -26.98 36.24 -2.79
N ARG A 76 -26.05 36.38 -1.84
CA ARG A 76 -24.61 36.40 -2.14
C ARG A 76 -24.10 35.10 -2.75
N ASN A 77 -24.62 33.96 -2.29
CA ASN A 77 -24.28 32.65 -2.83
C ASN A 77 -24.73 32.47 -4.28
N ARG A 78 -25.90 33.01 -4.65
CA ARG A 78 -26.36 33.03 -6.05
C ARG A 78 -25.42 33.83 -6.95
N GLU A 79 -24.99 35.01 -6.51
CA GLU A 79 -24.01 35.80 -7.26
C GLU A 79 -22.64 35.11 -7.38
N ARG A 80 -22.19 34.44 -6.31
CA ARG A 80 -20.96 33.64 -6.32
C ARG A 80 -21.08 32.48 -7.30
N ALA A 81 -22.20 31.77 -7.29
CA ALA A 81 -22.46 30.65 -8.19
C ALA A 81 -22.49 31.07 -9.66
N LEU A 82 -23.03 32.25 -9.99
CA LEU A 82 -22.97 32.80 -11.36
C LEU A 82 -21.52 32.96 -11.84
N ARG A 83 -20.67 33.61 -11.03
CA ARG A 83 -19.25 33.79 -11.36
C ARG A 83 -18.50 32.46 -11.44
N TRP A 84 -18.87 31.50 -10.59
CA TRP A 84 -18.33 30.15 -10.63
C TRP A 84 -18.70 29.45 -11.95
N LEU A 85 -19.95 29.53 -12.38
CA LEU A 85 -20.38 28.94 -13.66
C LEU A 85 -19.70 29.57 -14.87
N ASP A 86 -19.41 30.88 -14.82
CA ASP A 86 -18.60 31.54 -15.86
C ASP A 86 -17.18 30.96 -15.91
N LEU A 87 -16.56 30.72 -14.75
CA LEU A 87 -15.25 30.06 -14.64
C LEU A 87 -15.26 28.62 -15.19
N VAL A 88 -16.30 27.85 -14.87
CA VAL A 88 -16.50 26.48 -15.39
C VAL A 88 -16.55 26.49 -16.92
N ALA A 89 -17.27 27.45 -17.50
CA ALA A 89 -17.36 27.60 -18.96
C ALA A 89 -16.01 27.98 -19.59
N GLU A 90 -15.21 28.83 -18.94
CA GLU A 90 -13.86 29.19 -19.42
C GLU A 90 -12.89 28.02 -19.42
N LEU A 91 -12.98 27.13 -18.42
CA LEU A 91 -12.22 25.87 -18.39
C LEU A 91 -12.62 24.89 -19.48
N GLY A 92 -13.78 25.10 -20.12
CA GLY A 92 -14.28 24.22 -21.19
C GLY A 92 -14.82 22.88 -20.70
N THR A 93 -15.23 22.78 -19.44
CA THR A 93 -15.96 21.61 -18.92
C THR A 93 -17.46 21.88 -18.87
N GLU A 94 -18.26 20.81 -18.98
CA GLU A 94 -19.72 20.87 -18.95
C GLU A 94 -20.30 20.58 -17.56
N LEU A 95 -19.45 20.24 -16.59
CA LEU A 95 -19.87 19.81 -15.26
C LEU A 95 -19.10 20.57 -14.17
N THR A 96 -19.86 21.00 -13.17
CA THR A 96 -19.37 21.30 -11.83
C THR A 96 -20.24 20.56 -10.83
N TYR A 97 -19.83 20.50 -9.57
CA TYR A 97 -20.75 20.05 -8.54
C TYR A 97 -20.68 20.92 -7.28
N VAL A 98 -21.76 20.83 -6.52
CA VAL A 98 -21.92 21.47 -5.23
C VAL A 98 -21.98 20.41 -4.15
N CYS A 99 -21.14 20.56 -3.13
CA CYS A 99 -21.16 19.71 -1.95
C CYS A 99 -22.22 20.19 -0.97
N SER A 100 -22.87 19.26 -0.26
CA SER A 100 -23.86 19.60 0.76
C SER A 100 -23.30 20.55 1.81
N ASN A 101 -24.11 21.55 2.15
CA ASN A 101 -23.71 22.70 2.95
C ASN A 101 -23.29 22.27 4.35
N THR A 102 -22.14 22.75 4.81
CA THR A 102 -21.55 22.46 6.12
C THR A 102 -21.69 23.61 7.10
N SER A 103 -22.17 24.77 6.64
CA SER A 103 -22.32 25.98 7.43
C SER A 103 -23.26 25.76 8.63
N PRO A 104 -22.90 26.28 9.83
CA PRO A 104 -23.81 26.27 10.98
C PRO A 104 -25.05 27.14 10.77
N LEU A 105 -25.03 28.04 9.77
CA LEU A 105 -26.15 28.91 9.42
C LEU A 105 -27.17 28.26 8.49
N ALA A 106 -26.85 27.10 7.90
CA ALA A 106 -27.75 26.44 6.96
C ALA A 106 -29.08 26.07 7.63
N LEU A 107 -30.18 26.34 6.94
CA LEU A 107 -31.55 26.08 7.33
C LEU A 107 -31.92 24.62 7.04
N ASP A 108 -32.62 23.98 7.97
CA ASP A 108 -33.15 22.62 7.80
C ASP A 108 -34.51 22.68 7.10
N ASP A 109 -34.52 23.17 5.86
CA ASP A 109 -35.73 23.28 5.04
C ASP A 109 -35.50 22.58 3.69
N PRO A 110 -36.07 21.36 3.50
CA PRO A 110 -35.85 20.58 2.29
C PRO A 110 -36.41 21.23 1.01
N GLU A 111 -37.47 22.03 1.14
CA GLU A 111 -38.06 22.74 0.00
C GLU A 111 -37.16 23.92 -0.39
N ALA A 112 -36.72 24.71 0.59
CA ALA A 112 -35.79 25.82 0.30
C ALA A 112 -34.46 25.32 -0.30
N ILE A 113 -33.96 24.18 0.18
CA ILE A 113 -32.78 23.51 -0.38
C ILE A 113 -33.02 23.10 -1.84
N ALA A 114 -34.16 22.46 -2.14
CA ALA A 114 -34.51 22.03 -3.49
C ALA A 114 -34.70 23.23 -4.44
N GLU A 115 -35.36 24.30 -4.00
CA GLU A 115 -35.51 25.56 -4.75
C GLU A 115 -34.16 26.20 -5.09
N ASP A 116 -33.21 26.22 -4.14
CA ASP A 116 -31.89 26.79 -4.37
C ASP A 116 -31.11 26.00 -5.41
N LEU A 117 -31.14 24.67 -5.32
CA LEU A 117 -30.48 23.79 -6.28
C LEU A 117 -31.15 23.83 -7.66
N HIS A 118 -32.47 23.97 -7.73
CA HIS A 118 -33.19 24.23 -8.99
C HIS A 118 -32.70 25.52 -9.64
N ALA A 119 -32.67 26.63 -8.89
CA ALA A 119 -32.19 27.91 -9.40
C ALA A 119 -30.72 27.84 -9.86
N LEU A 120 -29.86 27.09 -9.14
CA LEU A 120 -28.48 26.83 -9.57
C LEU A 120 -28.44 26.09 -10.91
N ALA A 121 -29.30 25.09 -11.07
CA ALA A 121 -29.38 24.30 -12.28
C ALA A 121 -29.95 25.09 -13.47
N GLU A 122 -30.89 26.02 -13.26
CA GLU A 122 -31.35 26.96 -14.30
C GLU A 122 -30.20 27.87 -14.76
N MET A 123 -29.44 28.43 -13.81
CA MET A 123 -28.28 29.27 -14.12
C MET A 123 -27.21 28.48 -14.91
N ALA A 124 -26.99 27.22 -14.56
CA ALA A 124 -26.08 26.33 -15.30
C ALA A 124 -26.60 25.99 -16.70
N ALA A 125 -27.89 25.66 -16.83
CA ALA A 125 -28.52 25.33 -18.10
C ALA A 125 -28.45 26.47 -19.12
N SER A 126 -28.61 27.73 -18.67
CA SER A 126 -28.44 28.91 -19.53
C SER A 126 -27.06 29.02 -20.19
N ARG A 127 -26.06 28.32 -19.64
CA ARG A 127 -24.68 28.24 -20.14
C ARG A 127 -24.36 26.87 -20.78
N GLY A 128 -25.34 25.98 -20.91
CA GLY A 128 -25.13 24.60 -21.37
C GLY A 128 -24.39 23.71 -20.36
N LEU A 129 -24.32 24.11 -19.09
CA LEU A 129 -23.62 23.39 -18.02
C LEU A 129 -24.57 22.51 -17.21
N ARG A 130 -24.01 21.53 -16.51
CA ARG A 130 -24.71 20.66 -15.56
C ARG A 130 -24.11 20.83 -14.16
N VAL A 131 -24.95 20.59 -13.15
CA VAL A 131 -24.56 20.64 -11.74
C VAL A 131 -24.87 19.30 -11.09
N GLY A 132 -23.85 18.67 -10.52
CA GLY A 132 -24.03 17.55 -9.62
C GLY A 132 -24.21 18.02 -8.18
N TYR A 133 -25.00 17.31 -7.38
CA TYR A 133 -25.10 17.48 -5.94
C TYR A 133 -24.42 16.31 -5.23
N GLU A 134 -23.46 16.62 -4.37
CA GLU A 134 -22.70 15.63 -3.60
C GLU A 134 -23.05 15.72 -2.12
N ALA A 135 -23.43 14.60 -1.49
CA ALA A 135 -23.63 14.55 -0.06
C ALA A 135 -22.31 14.32 0.69
N LEU A 136 -21.79 15.35 1.36
CA LEU A 136 -20.69 15.16 2.31
C LEU A 136 -21.19 14.39 3.52
N ALA A 137 -20.42 13.40 3.99
CA ALA A 137 -20.77 12.63 5.19
C ALA A 137 -20.95 13.50 6.46
N TRP A 138 -20.37 14.70 6.47
CA TRP A 138 -20.48 15.70 7.54
C TRP A 138 -21.26 16.95 7.13
N GLY A 139 -22.04 16.91 6.03
CA GLY A 139 -22.96 17.98 5.67
C GLY A 139 -23.87 18.35 6.85
N ARG A 140 -24.43 19.55 6.88
CA ARG A 140 -25.23 20.03 8.01
C ARG A 140 -26.57 19.27 8.09
N HIS A 141 -27.29 19.21 6.98
CA HIS A 141 -28.63 18.60 6.87
C HIS A 141 -28.71 17.45 5.87
N VAL A 142 -27.94 17.50 4.78
CA VAL A 142 -27.83 16.42 3.79
C VAL A 142 -26.49 15.72 3.96
N LYS A 143 -26.51 14.44 4.37
CA LYS A 143 -25.30 13.72 4.83
C LYS A 143 -25.08 12.35 4.20
N ASP A 144 -25.96 11.96 3.29
CA ASP A 144 -25.92 10.70 2.59
C ASP A 144 -26.58 10.84 1.21
N TRP A 145 -26.29 9.87 0.34
CA TRP A 145 -26.76 9.88 -1.04
C TRP A 145 -28.29 9.73 -1.16
N PRO A 146 -29.04 8.97 -0.32
CA PRO A 146 -30.50 8.92 -0.45
C PRO A 146 -31.14 10.28 -0.17
N ARG A 147 -30.64 11.02 0.82
CA ARG A 147 -31.15 12.36 1.11
C ARG A 147 -30.81 13.35 0.01
N ALA A 148 -29.61 13.27 -0.56
CA ALA A 148 -29.26 14.07 -1.74
C ALA A 148 -30.16 13.73 -2.94
N TRP A 149 -30.43 12.45 -3.18
CA TRP A 149 -31.34 12.02 -4.25
C TRP A 149 -32.75 12.59 -4.05
N GLU A 150 -33.28 12.51 -2.83
CA GLU A 150 -34.59 13.07 -2.51
C GLU A 150 -34.67 14.58 -2.85
N VAL A 151 -33.64 15.33 -2.48
CA VAL A 151 -33.53 16.77 -2.77
C VAL A 151 -33.44 17.02 -4.29
N VAL A 152 -32.58 16.29 -5.01
CA VAL A 152 -32.44 16.44 -6.48
C VAL A 152 -33.75 16.08 -7.20
N ARG A 153 -34.46 15.06 -6.73
CA ARG A 153 -35.76 14.66 -7.26
C ARG A 153 -36.82 15.73 -7.03
N ARG A 154 -36.85 16.37 -5.85
CA ARG A 154 -37.76 17.50 -5.54
C ARG A 154 -37.45 18.74 -6.38
N ALA A 155 -36.17 19.02 -6.60
CA ALA A 155 -35.73 20.14 -7.44
C ALA A 155 -36.09 19.96 -8.92
N GLU A 156 -36.37 18.75 -9.39
CA GLU A 156 -36.98 18.45 -10.70
C GLU A 156 -36.36 19.20 -11.90
N HIS A 157 -35.02 19.22 -12.01
CA HIS A 157 -34.33 19.92 -13.10
C HIS A 157 -33.43 18.98 -13.93
N PRO A 158 -33.46 19.00 -15.28
CA PRO A 158 -32.66 18.08 -16.11
C PRO A 158 -31.15 18.34 -16.04
N HIS A 159 -30.72 19.58 -15.79
CA HIS A 159 -29.30 19.93 -15.55
C HIS A 159 -28.85 19.75 -14.09
N LEU A 160 -29.66 19.13 -13.24
CA LEU A 160 -29.31 18.77 -11.86
C LEU A 160 -29.33 17.24 -11.69
N GLY A 161 -28.22 16.72 -11.18
CA GLY A 161 -28.01 15.30 -10.91
C GLY A 161 -27.20 15.12 -9.62
N LEU A 162 -26.71 13.90 -9.40
CA LEU A 162 -25.87 13.52 -8.28
C LEU A 162 -24.42 13.35 -8.71
N VAL A 163 -23.52 13.71 -7.80
CA VAL A 163 -22.17 13.13 -7.74
C VAL A 163 -22.17 12.11 -6.63
N LEU A 164 -21.81 10.87 -6.95
CA LEU A 164 -21.78 9.79 -5.98
C LEU A 164 -20.33 9.47 -5.62
N ASP A 165 -19.94 9.77 -4.38
CA ASP A 165 -18.64 9.42 -3.82
C ASP A 165 -18.75 8.16 -2.95
N SER A 166 -17.98 7.13 -3.28
CA SER A 166 -17.96 5.87 -2.52
C SER A 166 -17.53 6.08 -1.07
N PHE A 167 -16.62 7.00 -0.77
CA PHE A 167 -16.19 7.27 0.59
C PHE A 167 -17.34 7.77 1.44
N HIS A 168 -18.09 8.76 0.96
CA HIS A 168 -19.24 9.29 1.67
C HIS A 168 -20.33 8.25 1.90
N CYS A 169 -20.51 7.31 0.96
CA CYS A 169 -21.43 6.19 1.13
C CYS A 169 -20.94 5.19 2.20
N PHE A 170 -19.67 4.77 2.15
CA PHE A 170 -19.12 3.77 3.05
C PHE A 170 -18.92 4.26 4.49
N VAL A 171 -18.40 5.47 4.69
CA VAL A 171 -18.17 6.02 6.04
C VAL A 171 -19.47 6.20 6.83
N ARG A 172 -20.61 6.27 6.13
CA ARG A 172 -21.95 6.28 6.70
C ARG A 172 -22.61 4.92 6.85
N ASN A 173 -21.90 3.85 6.50
CA ASN A 173 -22.44 2.49 6.45
C ASN A 173 -23.70 2.41 5.57
N ASN A 174 -23.73 3.16 4.47
CA ASN A 174 -24.84 3.23 3.52
C ASN A 174 -24.35 3.18 2.06
N PRO A 175 -23.63 2.12 1.64
CA PRO A 175 -23.24 1.94 0.25
C PRO A 175 -24.46 1.82 -0.66
N LEU A 176 -24.32 2.22 -1.92
CA LEU A 176 -25.36 2.05 -2.93
C LEU A 176 -25.70 0.55 -3.08
N PRO A 177 -26.96 0.12 -2.90
CA PRO A 177 -27.37 -1.25 -3.15
C PRO A 177 -27.52 -1.53 -4.65
N GLU A 178 -27.34 -2.78 -5.09
CA GLU A 178 -27.53 -3.16 -6.50
C GLU A 178 -28.97 -2.93 -6.98
N SER A 179 -29.96 -3.06 -6.08
CA SER A 179 -31.35 -2.70 -6.33
C SER A 179 -31.61 -1.28 -5.82
N THR A 180 -31.47 -0.28 -6.69
CA THR A 180 -31.81 1.12 -6.40
C THR A 180 -32.80 1.65 -7.44
N ASP A 181 -33.62 2.62 -7.04
CA ASP A 181 -34.52 3.39 -7.90
C ASP A 181 -33.85 4.60 -8.55
N LEU A 182 -32.54 4.78 -8.34
CA LEU A 182 -31.78 5.91 -8.87
C LEU A 182 -31.62 5.81 -10.40
N PRO A 183 -32.16 6.76 -11.19
CA PRO A 183 -32.04 6.73 -12.64
C PRO A 183 -30.61 7.04 -13.12
N GLU A 184 -30.15 6.37 -14.18
CA GLU A 184 -28.80 6.58 -14.74
C GLU A 184 -28.54 8.02 -15.17
N GLU A 185 -29.56 8.69 -15.74
CA GLU A 185 -29.46 10.06 -16.23
C GLU A 185 -29.33 11.08 -15.10
N LYS A 186 -29.57 10.66 -13.85
CA LYS A 186 -29.38 11.49 -12.65
C LYS A 186 -28.03 11.25 -11.97
N LEU A 187 -27.21 10.33 -12.45
CA LEU A 187 -25.81 10.20 -12.04
C LEU A 187 -24.93 10.97 -13.03
N PHE A 188 -24.34 12.07 -12.59
CA PHE A 188 -23.49 12.92 -13.44
C PHE A 188 -22.01 12.60 -13.33
N LEU A 189 -21.58 12.13 -12.16
CA LEU A 189 -20.20 11.72 -11.88
C LEU A 189 -20.20 10.69 -10.76
N VAL A 190 -19.26 9.74 -10.81
CA VAL A 190 -19.02 8.79 -9.73
C VAL A 190 -17.55 8.87 -9.36
N GLN A 191 -17.30 9.13 -8.08
CA GLN A 191 -15.97 9.21 -7.50
C GLN A 191 -15.73 7.97 -6.63
N LEU A 192 -14.59 7.33 -6.85
CA LEU A 192 -14.14 6.17 -6.11
C LEU A 192 -13.01 6.58 -5.17
N SER A 193 -13.23 6.27 -3.90
CA SER A 193 -12.24 6.31 -2.84
C SER A 193 -12.49 5.14 -1.90
N ASP A 194 -11.46 4.34 -1.70
CA ASP A 194 -11.36 3.34 -0.66
C ASP A 194 -10.88 4.00 0.64
N ALA A 195 -10.90 3.27 1.75
CA ALA A 195 -10.30 3.70 3.01
C ALA A 195 -10.05 2.49 3.95
N PRO A 196 -9.13 2.61 4.92
CA PRO A 196 -9.00 1.61 5.97
C PRO A 196 -10.19 1.67 6.95
N ASN A 197 -10.49 0.56 7.60
CA ASN A 197 -11.51 0.49 8.66
C ASN A 197 -10.96 1.07 9.97
N LEU A 198 -11.00 2.40 10.10
CA LEU A 198 -10.60 3.13 11.30
C LEU A 198 -11.82 3.76 11.99
N LEU A 199 -11.91 3.61 13.31
CA LEU A 199 -12.91 4.30 14.11
C LEU A 199 -12.47 5.76 14.31
N MET A 200 -12.93 6.65 13.44
CA MET A 200 -12.53 8.06 13.41
C MET A 200 -13.71 8.95 12.98
N ASP A 201 -13.66 10.23 13.33
CA ASP A 201 -14.56 11.23 12.76
C ASP A 201 -14.51 11.19 11.20
N PRO A 202 -15.65 11.20 10.49
CA PRO A 202 -15.68 11.07 9.04
C PRO A 202 -14.87 12.14 8.29
N LEU A 203 -14.82 13.38 8.78
CA LEU A 203 -14.05 14.45 8.14
C LEU A 203 -12.55 14.22 8.29
N ALA A 204 -12.11 13.85 9.51
CA ALA A 204 -10.72 13.50 9.75
C ALA A 204 -10.30 12.28 8.91
N LEU A 205 -11.12 11.21 8.87
CA LEU A 205 -10.86 10.04 8.05
C LEU A 205 -10.74 10.42 6.57
N SER A 206 -11.64 11.27 6.07
CA SER A 206 -11.66 11.70 4.68
C SER A 206 -10.42 12.48 4.28
N ARG A 207 -9.86 13.30 5.17
CA ARG A 207 -8.72 14.19 4.86
C ARG A 207 -7.37 13.49 4.90
N HIS A 208 -7.26 12.42 5.68
CA HIS A 208 -5.96 11.79 5.99
C HIS A 208 -5.83 10.35 5.49
N HIS A 209 -6.95 9.64 5.24
CA HIS A 209 -6.93 8.19 5.07
C HIS A 209 -7.70 7.67 3.85
N ARG A 210 -8.22 8.54 2.97
CA ARG A 210 -8.71 8.08 1.66
C ARG A 210 -7.59 7.38 0.88
N ALA A 211 -7.95 6.37 0.10
CA ALA A 211 -6.99 5.57 -0.65
C ALA A 211 -7.57 5.15 -2.01
N MET A 212 -6.71 4.69 -2.91
CA MET A 212 -7.14 4.14 -4.19
C MET A 212 -7.90 2.82 -3.96
N PRO A 213 -8.84 2.44 -4.85
CA PRO A 213 -9.49 1.14 -4.81
C PRO A 213 -8.51 -0.03 -4.63
N GLY A 214 -8.70 -0.83 -3.59
CA GLY A 214 -7.85 -1.98 -3.27
C GLY A 214 -6.77 -1.69 -2.23
N GLN A 215 -6.42 -0.43 -1.98
CA GLN A 215 -5.47 -0.05 -0.93
C GLN A 215 -6.11 0.01 0.47
N GLY A 216 -7.43 0.18 0.53
CA GLY A 216 -8.22 0.15 1.75
C GLY A 216 -8.88 -1.21 2.00
N ASP A 217 -9.92 -1.16 2.83
CA ASP A 217 -10.61 -2.34 3.36
C ASP A 217 -12.08 -2.42 2.87
N TRP A 218 -12.56 -1.45 2.10
CA TRP A 218 -13.96 -1.39 1.70
C TRP A 218 -14.28 -2.21 0.45
N PRO A 219 -15.51 -2.73 0.31
CA PRO A 219 -15.90 -3.62 -0.78
C PRO A 219 -16.18 -2.84 -2.08
N MET A 220 -15.12 -2.27 -2.67
CA MET A 220 -15.20 -1.43 -3.87
C MET A 220 -15.81 -2.12 -5.09
N GLU A 221 -15.62 -3.44 -5.21
CA GLU A 221 -16.21 -4.25 -6.28
C GLU A 221 -17.74 -4.24 -6.20
N ALA A 222 -18.31 -4.40 -5.00
CA ALA A 222 -19.76 -4.39 -4.80
C ALA A 222 -20.35 -3.00 -5.08
N PHE A 223 -19.68 -1.94 -4.63
CA PHE A 223 -20.12 -0.57 -4.90
C PHE A 223 -20.15 -0.27 -6.40
N LEU A 224 -19.08 -0.60 -7.14
CA LEU A 224 -19.05 -0.34 -8.57
C LEU A 224 -20.07 -1.21 -9.34
N ARG A 225 -20.31 -2.47 -8.93
CA ARG A 225 -21.41 -3.28 -9.51
C ARG A 225 -22.76 -2.59 -9.32
N ALA A 226 -23.05 -2.09 -8.12
CA ALA A 226 -24.29 -1.37 -7.84
C ALA A 226 -24.45 -0.10 -8.68
N VAL A 227 -23.38 0.69 -8.82
CA VAL A 227 -23.36 1.85 -9.72
C VAL A 227 -23.68 1.45 -11.15
N LEU A 228 -23.06 0.39 -11.67
CA LEU A 228 -23.26 -0.05 -13.06
C LEU A 228 -24.64 -0.66 -13.29
N ALA A 229 -25.26 -1.23 -12.25
CA ALA A 229 -26.61 -1.78 -12.28
C ALA A 229 -27.68 -0.69 -12.50
N THR A 230 -27.40 0.57 -12.14
CA THR A 230 -28.27 1.71 -12.48
C THR A 230 -28.39 1.96 -13.99
N GLY A 231 -27.42 1.46 -14.77
CA GLY A 231 -27.23 1.78 -16.18
C GLY A 231 -26.08 2.76 -16.43
N TYR A 232 -25.58 3.45 -15.41
CA TYR A 232 -24.50 4.44 -15.52
C TYR A 232 -23.27 3.94 -16.31
N ARG A 233 -22.85 4.69 -17.32
CA ARG A 233 -21.63 4.46 -18.12
C ARG A 233 -20.75 5.71 -18.27
N GLY A 234 -21.01 6.73 -17.45
CA GLY A 234 -20.28 7.98 -17.45
C GLY A 234 -18.85 7.86 -16.91
N VAL A 235 -18.29 9.00 -16.49
CA VAL A 235 -16.93 9.08 -15.96
C VAL A 235 -16.85 8.40 -14.59
N ILE A 236 -15.87 7.51 -14.43
CA ILE A 236 -15.46 6.99 -13.13
C ILE A 236 -14.18 7.71 -12.74
N SER A 237 -14.21 8.43 -11.63
CA SER A 237 -13.07 9.23 -11.19
C SER A 237 -12.52 8.78 -9.85
N LEU A 238 -11.27 9.10 -9.57
CA LEU A 238 -10.63 8.88 -8.28
C LEU A 238 -10.54 10.20 -7.53
N GLU A 239 -11.19 10.31 -6.36
CA GLU A 239 -11.17 11.52 -5.54
C GLU A 239 -10.65 11.22 -4.13
N ILE A 240 -9.39 11.57 -3.89
CA ILE A 240 -8.67 11.12 -2.69
C ILE A 240 -8.01 12.32 -2.02
N PHE A 241 -8.28 12.49 -0.73
CA PHE A 241 -7.54 13.41 0.13
C PHE A 241 -6.67 12.58 1.07
N ASN A 242 -5.37 12.58 0.82
CA ASN A 242 -4.42 11.83 1.61
C ASN A 242 -3.10 12.62 1.68
N GLU A 243 -2.71 13.04 2.88
CA GLU A 243 -1.50 13.84 3.09
C GLU A 243 -0.24 13.14 2.57
N TRP A 244 -0.18 11.81 2.66
CA TRP A 244 0.98 11.03 2.22
C TRP A 244 1.08 10.96 0.71
N PHE A 245 -0.06 10.98 -0.01
CA PHE A 245 -0.05 11.08 -1.46
C PHE A 245 0.43 12.46 -1.91
N ARG A 246 0.10 13.50 -1.15
CA ARG A 246 0.58 14.86 -1.42
C ARG A 246 2.08 15.04 -1.19
N THR A 247 2.71 14.19 -0.37
CA THR A 247 4.17 14.16 -0.19
C THR A 247 4.90 13.25 -1.17
N ALA A 248 4.17 12.40 -1.90
CA ALA A 248 4.75 11.46 -2.86
C ALA A 248 4.99 12.12 -4.22
N PRO A 249 5.89 11.58 -5.05
CA PRO A 249 6.00 11.97 -6.46
C PRO A 249 4.64 11.81 -7.17
N PRO A 250 4.13 12.84 -7.88
CA PRO A 250 2.82 12.78 -8.50
C PRO A 250 2.70 11.65 -9.53
N GLU A 251 3.79 11.30 -10.22
CA GLU A 251 3.84 10.20 -11.18
C GLU A 251 3.51 8.87 -10.52
N TRP A 252 3.99 8.63 -9.30
CA TRP A 252 3.72 7.39 -8.56
C TRP A 252 2.25 7.29 -8.16
N VAL A 253 1.67 8.39 -7.66
CA VAL A 253 0.25 8.42 -7.27
C VAL A 253 -0.65 8.25 -8.49
N ALA A 254 -0.34 8.90 -9.61
CA ALA A 254 -1.08 8.74 -10.86
C ALA A 254 -1.01 7.30 -11.38
N GLN A 255 0.18 6.69 -11.38
CA GLN A 255 0.37 5.29 -11.78
C GLN A 255 -0.41 4.33 -10.88
N ASP A 256 -0.40 4.54 -9.56
CA ASP A 256 -1.20 3.76 -8.61
C ASP A 256 -2.70 3.93 -8.86
N GLY A 257 -3.15 5.14 -9.18
CA GLY A 257 -4.53 5.42 -9.56
C GLY A 257 -4.95 4.60 -10.78
N MET A 258 -4.18 4.69 -11.87
CA MET A 258 -4.46 3.89 -13.08
C MET A 258 -4.41 2.38 -12.78
N ARG A 259 -3.41 1.94 -12.02
CA ARG A 259 -3.26 0.54 -11.60
C ARG A 259 -4.46 0.04 -10.81
N SER A 260 -4.96 0.83 -9.87
CA SER A 260 -6.11 0.50 -9.03
C SER A 260 -7.38 0.28 -9.85
N LEU A 261 -7.62 1.14 -10.85
CA LEU A 261 -8.77 1.04 -11.74
C LEU A 261 -8.66 -0.18 -12.65
N LYS A 262 -7.49 -0.43 -13.26
CA LYS A 262 -7.26 -1.64 -14.06
C LYS A 262 -7.55 -2.91 -13.26
N LEU A 263 -7.03 -3.01 -12.03
CA LEU A 263 -7.25 -4.16 -11.16
C LEU A 263 -8.72 -4.30 -10.74
N LEU A 264 -9.38 -3.21 -10.36
CA LEU A 264 -10.80 -3.21 -10.00
C LEU A 264 -11.67 -3.67 -11.18
N PHE A 265 -11.47 -3.09 -12.36
CA PHE A 265 -12.27 -3.41 -13.54
C PHE A 265 -11.99 -4.82 -14.07
N ASP A 266 -10.76 -5.31 -13.99
CA ASP A 266 -10.41 -6.69 -14.34
C ASP A 266 -11.16 -7.71 -13.46
N ARG A 267 -11.21 -7.49 -12.14
CA ARG A 267 -11.96 -8.35 -11.21
C ARG A 267 -13.45 -8.37 -11.47
N LEU A 268 -14.00 -7.27 -12.00
CA LEU A 268 -15.39 -7.18 -12.41
C LEU A 268 -15.66 -7.78 -13.80
N GLY A 269 -14.62 -8.17 -14.56
CA GLY A 269 -14.75 -8.62 -15.95
C GLY A 269 -15.08 -7.49 -16.93
N LEU A 270 -14.74 -6.25 -16.58
CA LEU A 270 -15.08 -5.03 -17.32
C LEU A 270 -13.89 -4.43 -18.09
N LEU A 271 -12.68 -4.95 -17.86
CA LEU A 271 -11.49 -4.48 -18.56
C LEU A 271 -11.36 -5.18 -19.92
N LEU A 272 -11.13 -4.40 -20.98
CA LEU A 272 -10.96 -4.89 -22.35
C LEU A 272 -9.68 -4.32 -22.99
N PRO A 273 -8.71 -5.16 -23.40
CA PRO A 273 -8.65 -6.60 -23.13
C PRO A 273 -8.55 -6.89 -21.61
N PRO A 274 -8.99 -8.08 -21.14
CA PRO A 274 -8.79 -8.47 -19.76
C PRO A 274 -7.28 -8.55 -19.46
N LEU A 275 -6.90 -8.37 -18.19
CA LEU A 275 -5.52 -8.54 -17.81
C LEU A 275 -5.12 -10.02 -18.02
N PRO A 276 -3.84 -10.29 -18.36
CA PRO A 276 -3.32 -11.65 -18.34
C PRO A 276 -3.62 -12.34 -17.00
N PRO A 277 -3.83 -13.66 -17.01
CA PRO A 277 -4.20 -14.38 -15.81
C PRO A 277 -3.15 -14.21 -14.72
N GLY A 278 -3.61 -14.07 -13.48
CA GLY A 278 -2.73 -14.09 -12.31
C GLY A 278 -2.05 -15.45 -12.11
N SER A 279 -1.16 -15.48 -11.12
CA SER A 279 -0.45 -16.69 -10.72
C SER A 279 -0.39 -16.71 -9.20
N ARG A 280 -0.58 -17.89 -8.60
CA ARG A 280 -0.65 -18.02 -7.15
C ARG A 280 0.75 -18.04 -6.56
N VAL A 281 1.01 -17.18 -5.58
CA VAL A 281 2.26 -17.20 -4.81
C VAL A 281 2.25 -18.38 -3.84
N GLN A 282 3.31 -19.18 -3.90
CA GLN A 282 3.46 -20.42 -3.14
C GLN A 282 4.48 -20.31 -1.99
N GLY A 283 5.35 -19.30 -2.02
CA GLY A 283 6.37 -19.10 -0.99
C GLY A 283 7.55 -18.27 -1.52
N VAL A 284 8.65 -18.31 -0.77
CA VAL A 284 9.93 -17.72 -1.19
C VAL A 284 10.84 -18.85 -1.69
N ALA A 285 11.23 -18.78 -2.96
CA ALA A 285 12.11 -19.75 -3.60
C ALA A 285 13.58 -19.54 -3.20
N PHE A 286 14.03 -18.28 -3.15
CA PHE A 286 15.38 -17.92 -2.72
C PHE A 286 15.48 -16.45 -2.30
N LEU A 287 16.58 -16.12 -1.63
CA LEU A 287 17.00 -14.74 -1.38
C LEU A 287 18.34 -14.50 -2.04
N GLU A 288 18.49 -13.32 -2.63
CA GLU A 288 19.73 -12.87 -3.23
C GLU A 288 20.38 -11.85 -2.31
N LEU A 289 21.60 -12.15 -1.83
CA LEU A 289 22.36 -11.31 -0.91
C LEU A 289 23.65 -10.86 -1.60
N GLY A 290 23.89 -9.55 -1.57
CA GLY A 290 25.03 -8.92 -2.21
C GLY A 290 26.01 -8.37 -1.19
N GLY A 291 27.29 -8.39 -1.52
CA GLY A 291 28.37 -7.83 -0.70
C GLY A 291 29.67 -7.75 -1.47
N HIS A 292 30.64 -6.99 -0.96
CA HIS A 292 32.04 -7.11 -1.38
C HIS A 292 32.65 -8.41 -0.83
N GLU A 293 33.84 -8.81 -1.29
CA GLU A 293 34.52 -10.05 -0.87
C GLU A 293 34.56 -10.21 0.66
N GLU A 294 34.96 -9.16 1.39
CA GLU A 294 35.01 -9.16 2.86
C GLU A 294 33.61 -9.30 3.50
N ASP A 295 32.59 -8.68 2.91
CA ASP A 295 31.21 -8.81 3.38
C ASP A 295 30.69 -10.23 3.18
N LEU A 296 31.01 -10.85 2.05
CA LEU A 296 30.58 -12.19 1.73
C LEU A 296 31.24 -13.21 2.65
N GLU A 297 32.55 -13.10 2.94
CA GLU A 297 33.20 -13.97 3.91
C GLU A 297 32.62 -13.80 5.32
N ALA A 298 32.39 -12.55 5.75
CA ALA A 298 31.71 -12.28 7.01
C ALA A 298 30.29 -12.85 7.06
N LEU A 299 29.55 -12.78 5.94
CA LEU A 299 28.20 -13.32 5.82
C LEU A 299 28.22 -14.86 5.84
N LYS A 300 29.18 -15.50 5.19
CA LYS A 300 29.38 -16.96 5.24
C LYS A 300 29.62 -17.42 6.67
N ASP A 301 30.49 -16.74 7.42
CA ASP A 301 30.72 -17.01 8.85
C ASP A 301 29.47 -16.79 9.70
N PHE A 302 28.68 -15.77 9.36
CA PHE A 302 27.44 -15.47 10.05
C PHE A 302 26.35 -16.54 9.82
N LEU A 303 26.31 -17.14 8.63
CA LEU A 303 25.29 -18.11 8.22
C LEU A 303 25.62 -19.56 8.63
N ARG A 304 26.90 -19.94 8.72
CA ARG A 304 27.33 -21.30 9.10
C ARG A 304 26.69 -21.80 10.41
N PRO A 305 26.68 -21.03 11.52
CA PRO A 305 26.07 -21.47 12.78
C PRO A 305 24.56 -21.63 12.71
N LEU A 306 23.88 -21.01 11.74
CA LEU A 306 22.44 -21.18 11.49
C LEU A 306 22.14 -22.45 10.67
N GLY A 307 23.17 -23.22 10.31
CA GLY A 307 23.04 -24.49 9.60
C GLY A 307 23.08 -24.38 8.08
N PHE A 308 23.43 -23.22 7.51
CA PHE A 308 23.64 -23.10 6.07
C PHE A 308 24.98 -23.70 5.64
N LYS A 309 24.99 -24.32 4.47
CA LYS A 309 26.18 -24.87 3.81
C LYS A 309 26.26 -24.41 2.36
N PRO A 310 27.47 -24.22 1.79
CA PRO A 310 27.62 -24.04 0.36
C PRO A 310 27.21 -25.33 -0.36
N VAL A 311 26.30 -25.23 -1.33
CA VAL A 311 25.79 -26.37 -2.11
C VAL A 311 26.18 -26.31 -3.57
N ALA A 312 26.41 -25.11 -4.11
CA ALA A 312 26.88 -24.94 -5.47
C ALA A 312 27.62 -23.60 -5.63
N ARG A 313 28.46 -23.48 -6.65
CA ARG A 313 29.17 -22.23 -6.99
C ARG A 313 29.18 -21.97 -8.49
N HIS A 314 29.18 -20.71 -8.88
CA HIS A 314 29.39 -20.34 -10.28
C HIS A 314 30.86 -20.62 -10.67
N PRO A 315 31.14 -21.13 -11.88
CA PRO A 315 32.50 -21.49 -12.29
C PRO A 315 33.42 -20.29 -12.60
N ALA A 316 32.84 -19.11 -12.82
CA ALA A 316 33.57 -17.95 -13.34
C ALA A 316 33.24 -16.61 -12.65
N LEU A 317 32.23 -16.57 -11.77
CA LEU A 317 31.78 -15.35 -11.10
C LEU A 317 31.85 -15.60 -9.60
N GLU A 318 32.04 -14.55 -8.80
CA GLU A 318 31.94 -14.60 -7.35
C GLU A 318 30.48 -14.83 -6.91
N GLN A 319 29.99 -16.05 -7.07
CA GLN A 319 28.62 -16.43 -6.73
C GLN A 319 28.56 -17.82 -6.13
N GLU A 320 27.91 -17.94 -4.99
CA GLU A 320 27.71 -19.20 -4.28
C GLU A 320 26.26 -19.37 -3.85
N LEU A 321 25.73 -20.58 -4.05
CA LEU A 321 24.44 -20.98 -3.51
C LEU A 321 24.65 -21.65 -2.17
N TRP A 322 24.02 -21.10 -1.14
CA TRP A 322 24.01 -21.60 0.23
C TRP A 322 22.62 -22.10 0.61
N ALA A 323 22.55 -23.21 1.34
CA ALA A 323 21.28 -23.86 1.62
C ALA A 323 21.20 -24.56 2.99
N SER A 324 19.99 -24.57 3.54
CA SER A 324 19.57 -25.37 4.70
C SER A 324 18.09 -25.77 4.53
N GLY A 325 17.82 -27.08 4.48
CA GLY A 325 16.57 -27.68 4.04
C GLY A 325 16.11 -27.11 2.70
N SER A 326 14.95 -26.46 2.65
CA SER A 326 14.45 -25.81 1.42
C SER A 326 14.89 -24.35 1.26
N VAL A 327 15.49 -23.73 2.28
CA VAL A 327 15.93 -22.33 2.19
C VAL A 327 17.14 -22.24 1.27
N ARG A 328 17.12 -21.26 0.36
CA ARG A 328 18.18 -20.97 -0.61
C ARG A 328 18.62 -19.52 -0.50
N LEU A 329 19.91 -19.30 -0.33
CA LEU A 329 20.56 -17.99 -0.31
C LEU A 329 21.59 -17.95 -1.45
N LEU A 330 21.36 -17.12 -2.45
CA LEU A 330 22.33 -16.83 -3.50
C LEU A 330 23.20 -15.66 -3.04
N LEU A 331 24.46 -15.94 -2.71
CA LEU A 331 25.44 -14.94 -2.36
C LEU A 331 26.13 -14.47 -3.64
N ARG A 332 26.16 -13.15 -3.86
CA ARG A 332 26.77 -12.52 -5.06
C ARG A 332 27.77 -11.44 -4.68
N GLY A 333 28.96 -11.54 -5.25
CA GLY A 333 29.99 -10.51 -5.30
C GLY A 333 30.21 -10.01 -6.71
N ASP A 334 31.35 -9.36 -6.93
CA ASP A 334 31.72 -8.68 -8.19
C ASP A 334 30.56 -7.86 -8.81
N LEU A 335 29.78 -7.20 -7.96
CA LEU A 335 28.64 -6.39 -8.40
C LEU A 335 29.16 -5.11 -9.06
N GLU A 336 28.53 -4.69 -10.17
CA GLU A 336 28.84 -3.40 -10.78
C GLU A 336 28.79 -2.30 -9.71
N GLU A 337 29.82 -1.44 -9.69
CA GLU A 337 29.85 -0.29 -8.80
C GLU A 337 28.68 0.62 -9.12
N ASN A 338 27.63 0.49 -8.33
CA ASN A 338 26.53 1.42 -8.30
C ASN A 338 26.69 2.27 -7.04
N PRO A 339 27.13 3.54 -7.15
CA PRO A 339 27.37 4.41 -5.99
C PRO A 339 26.15 4.59 -5.10
N ALA A 340 24.96 4.31 -5.65
CA ALA A 340 23.73 4.37 -4.89
C ALA A 340 23.55 3.11 -4.03
N GLN A 341 24.01 1.93 -4.46
CA GLN A 341 23.70 0.65 -3.84
C GLN A 341 24.61 0.35 -2.64
N GLU A 342 24.05 0.49 -1.45
CA GLU A 342 24.75 0.15 -0.20
C GLU A 342 24.89 -1.38 -0.05
N LEU A 343 26.14 -1.88 0.01
CA LEU A 343 26.50 -3.29 0.22
C LEU A 343 27.22 -3.49 1.57
N PRO A 344 26.89 -4.54 2.35
CA PRO A 344 26.02 -5.66 1.98
C PRO A 344 24.53 -5.35 2.06
N SER A 345 23.72 -6.00 1.23
CA SER A 345 22.25 -5.84 1.24
C SER A 345 21.51 -7.04 0.65
N VAL A 346 20.20 -7.09 0.87
CA VAL A 346 19.31 -8.01 0.16
C VAL A 346 19.06 -7.42 -1.24
N LEU A 347 19.58 -8.06 -2.27
CA LEU A 347 19.44 -7.61 -3.66
C LEU A 347 18.11 -8.02 -4.27
N GLY A 348 17.54 -9.13 -3.81
CA GLY A 348 16.34 -9.66 -4.43
C GLY A 348 15.72 -10.83 -3.68
N VAL A 349 14.46 -11.10 -4.05
CA VAL A 349 13.62 -12.15 -3.51
C VAL A 349 13.04 -12.93 -4.69
N GLY A 350 13.27 -14.23 -4.72
CA GLY A 350 12.54 -15.13 -5.61
C GLY A 350 11.22 -15.52 -4.99
N LEU A 351 10.10 -15.09 -5.56
CA LEU A 351 8.79 -15.59 -5.18
C LEU A 351 8.46 -16.82 -6.01
N SER A 352 8.22 -17.95 -5.33
CA SER A 352 7.69 -19.14 -5.98
C SER A 352 6.26 -18.87 -6.39
N VAL A 353 5.97 -19.07 -7.68
CA VAL A 353 4.65 -18.84 -8.28
C VAL A 353 4.28 -20.02 -9.19
N THR A 354 2.99 -20.27 -9.38
CA THR A 354 2.56 -21.41 -10.20
C THR A 354 2.93 -21.28 -11.68
N LYS A 355 2.94 -20.05 -12.21
CA LYS A 355 3.38 -19.68 -13.57
C LYS A 355 3.99 -18.28 -13.58
N ALA A 356 5.24 -18.14 -13.98
CA ALA A 356 5.97 -16.86 -13.98
C ALA A 356 5.60 -15.99 -15.19
N ALA A 357 5.60 -16.56 -16.39
CA ALA A 357 5.35 -15.83 -17.64
C ALA A 357 4.01 -15.04 -17.68
N PRO A 358 2.84 -15.62 -17.35
CA PRO A 358 1.58 -14.87 -17.35
C PRO A 358 1.53 -13.79 -16.26
N LEU A 359 2.14 -14.04 -15.09
CA LEU A 359 2.20 -13.05 -14.02
C LEU A 359 3.12 -11.87 -14.39
N ALA A 360 4.20 -12.12 -15.11
CA ALA A 360 5.08 -11.10 -15.67
C ALA A 360 4.38 -10.28 -16.76
N ALA A 361 3.58 -10.92 -17.62
CA ALA A 361 2.74 -10.21 -18.59
C ALA A 361 1.70 -9.32 -17.88
N ARG A 362 1.04 -9.86 -16.84
CA ARG A 362 0.11 -9.10 -16.00
C ARG A 362 0.78 -7.89 -15.35
N ALA A 363 2.01 -8.05 -14.85
CA ALA A 363 2.79 -6.97 -14.23
C ALA A 363 2.93 -5.77 -15.18
N ARG A 364 3.28 -6.01 -16.46
CA ARG A 364 3.38 -4.95 -17.47
C ARG A 364 2.06 -4.22 -17.69
N GLU A 365 0.97 -4.97 -17.81
CA GLU A 365 -0.36 -4.39 -18.06
C GLU A 365 -0.84 -3.51 -16.90
N VAL A 366 -0.43 -3.83 -15.67
CA VAL A 366 -0.73 -3.02 -14.48
C VAL A 366 0.32 -1.93 -14.21
N GLY A 367 1.21 -1.65 -15.16
CA GLY A 367 2.18 -0.56 -15.08
C GLY A 367 3.38 -0.84 -14.18
N LEU A 368 3.81 -2.10 -14.09
CA LEU A 368 5.11 -2.47 -13.52
C LEU A 368 6.12 -2.71 -14.64
N GLU A 369 7.32 -2.16 -14.48
CA GLU A 369 8.43 -2.41 -15.37
C GLU A 369 9.04 -3.79 -15.10
N LEU A 370 9.16 -4.63 -16.15
CA LEU A 370 10.02 -5.80 -16.06
C LEU A 370 11.47 -5.37 -16.19
N LEU A 371 12.27 -5.75 -15.22
CA LEU A 371 13.69 -5.43 -15.19
C LEU A 371 14.44 -6.30 -16.21
N PRO A 372 15.46 -5.74 -16.88
CA PRO A 372 16.36 -6.53 -17.68
C PRO A 372 17.10 -7.54 -16.78
N ARG A 373 17.46 -8.68 -17.37
CA ARG A 373 18.32 -9.66 -16.70
C ARG A 373 19.69 -9.03 -16.47
N GLU A 374 20.19 -9.11 -15.23
CA GLU A 374 21.57 -8.73 -14.94
C GLU A 374 22.57 -9.75 -15.46
N GLU A 375 23.77 -9.26 -15.75
CA GLU A 375 24.92 -10.13 -15.94
C GLU A 375 25.14 -10.99 -14.69
N GLY A 376 25.29 -12.30 -14.88
CA GLY A 376 25.37 -13.28 -13.79
C GLY A 376 24.08 -13.46 -12.97
N GLY A 377 23.03 -12.68 -13.18
CA GLY A 377 21.78 -12.78 -12.44
C GLY A 377 20.92 -14.00 -12.85
N PRO A 378 20.01 -14.46 -11.96
CA PRO A 378 19.07 -15.53 -12.28
C PRO A 378 18.25 -15.22 -13.54
N GLY A 379 18.06 -16.21 -14.41
CA GLY A 379 17.31 -16.09 -15.67
C GLY A 379 15.79 -15.97 -15.55
N PHE A 380 15.26 -15.50 -14.42
CA PHE A 380 13.82 -15.38 -14.17
C PHE A 380 13.29 -13.97 -14.53
N PRO A 381 12.02 -13.84 -14.95
CA PRO A 381 11.37 -12.54 -15.03
C PRO A 381 11.39 -11.84 -13.67
N ALA A 382 11.75 -10.56 -13.64
CA ALA A 382 11.81 -9.78 -12.41
C ALA A 382 11.12 -8.42 -12.58
N VAL A 383 10.54 -7.92 -11.50
CA VAL A 383 10.10 -6.52 -11.37
C VAL A 383 10.85 -5.83 -10.24
N ARG A 384 10.74 -4.51 -10.17
CA ARG A 384 11.21 -3.75 -9.00
C ARG A 384 10.39 -4.14 -7.76
N GLY A 385 11.08 -4.64 -6.75
CA GLY A 385 10.58 -4.82 -5.38
C GLY A 385 10.82 -3.60 -4.52
N VAL A 386 10.68 -3.75 -3.20
CA VAL A 386 10.87 -2.65 -2.25
C VAL A 386 12.24 -2.00 -2.39
N GLY A 387 12.24 -0.67 -2.49
CA GLY A 387 13.43 0.15 -2.75
C GLY A 387 14.13 -0.25 -4.04
N ARG A 388 15.22 -1.00 -3.90
CA ARG A 388 16.07 -1.43 -5.02
C ARG A 388 16.16 -2.94 -5.16
N THR A 389 15.34 -3.67 -4.40
CA THR A 389 15.30 -5.12 -4.51
C THR A 389 14.69 -5.57 -5.84
N ARG A 390 15.12 -6.72 -6.36
CA ARG A 390 14.43 -7.43 -7.43
C ARG A 390 13.43 -8.41 -6.86
N LEU A 391 12.23 -8.44 -7.44
CA LEU A 391 11.24 -9.47 -7.17
C LEU A 391 11.18 -10.42 -8.36
N TYR A 392 11.85 -11.57 -8.25
CA TYR A 392 11.86 -12.59 -9.29
C TYR A 392 10.60 -13.46 -9.19
N LEU A 393 10.03 -13.79 -10.35
CA LEU A 393 8.90 -14.69 -10.47
C LEU A 393 9.43 -16.07 -10.86
N VAL A 394 9.30 -17.03 -9.96
CA VAL A 394 10.02 -18.32 -10.03
C VAL A 394 9.01 -19.47 -10.12
N ASP A 395 8.99 -20.19 -11.23
CA ASP A 395 8.20 -21.41 -11.45
C ASP A 395 9.07 -22.66 -11.72
N GLU A 396 10.39 -22.52 -11.62
CA GLU A 396 11.39 -23.59 -11.77
C GLU A 396 12.50 -23.48 -10.70
N PRO A 397 13.27 -24.54 -10.40
CA PRO A 397 14.36 -24.47 -9.42
C PRO A 397 15.45 -23.44 -9.79
N LEU A 398 16.00 -22.73 -8.80
CA LEU A 398 17.04 -21.70 -9.04
C LEU A 398 18.26 -22.25 -9.79
N GLU A 399 18.62 -23.50 -9.52
CA GLU A 399 19.76 -24.20 -10.09
C GLU A 399 19.62 -24.42 -11.61
N THR A 400 18.41 -24.36 -12.18
CA THR A 400 18.22 -24.43 -13.65
C THR A 400 18.46 -23.07 -14.32
N ALA A 401 18.35 -21.98 -13.57
CA ALA A 401 18.45 -20.61 -14.07
C ALA A 401 19.88 -20.03 -14.02
N LEU A 402 20.82 -20.75 -13.42
CA LEU A 402 22.23 -20.36 -13.27
C LEU A 402 23.16 -21.56 -13.55
N PRO A 403 24.32 -21.37 -14.19
CA PRO A 403 25.24 -22.47 -14.49
C PRO A 403 26.11 -22.84 -13.28
N LEU A 404 25.48 -23.22 -12.17
CA LEU A 404 26.15 -23.55 -10.91
C LEU A 404 26.73 -24.97 -10.93
N LYS A 405 27.95 -25.12 -10.40
CA LYS A 405 28.60 -26.41 -10.17
C LYS A 405 28.35 -26.88 -8.73
N PRO A 406 27.87 -28.11 -8.49
CA PRO A 406 27.65 -28.63 -7.15
C PRO A 406 28.93 -28.64 -6.29
N LEU A 407 28.76 -28.35 -5.01
CA LEU A 407 29.81 -28.37 -3.97
C LEU A 407 29.48 -29.35 -2.83
N GLY A 408 28.20 -29.60 -2.56
CA GLY A 408 27.78 -30.48 -1.48
C GLY A 408 26.28 -30.46 -1.25
N GLU A 409 25.87 -31.20 -0.22
CA GLU A 409 24.47 -31.30 0.19
C GLU A 409 24.07 -30.16 1.13
N PRO A 410 22.80 -29.72 1.10
CA PRO A 410 22.31 -28.67 1.99
C PRO A 410 22.41 -29.08 3.46
N GLY A 411 22.45 -28.09 4.36
CA GLY A 411 22.10 -28.34 5.76
C GLY A 411 20.66 -28.84 5.89
N SER A 412 20.25 -29.29 7.08
CA SER A 412 18.89 -29.81 7.31
C SER A 412 18.13 -29.09 8.43
N ALA A 413 18.67 -27.96 8.91
CA ALA A 413 18.17 -27.30 10.10
C ALA A 413 16.89 -26.49 9.85
N LEU A 414 16.79 -25.84 8.68
CA LEU A 414 15.71 -24.91 8.35
C LEU A 414 14.71 -25.55 7.40
N LYS A 415 13.41 -25.33 7.63
CA LYS A 415 12.35 -25.85 6.76
C LYS A 415 12.14 -25.00 5.53
N GLN A 416 11.87 -23.71 5.71
CA GLN A 416 11.52 -22.74 4.66
C GLN A 416 11.68 -21.31 5.19
N VAL A 417 11.56 -20.32 4.30
CA VAL A 417 11.39 -18.91 4.71
C VAL A 417 9.96 -18.74 5.24
N ASP A 418 9.82 -18.27 6.48
CA ASP A 418 8.51 -18.04 7.12
C ASP A 418 7.89 -16.72 6.66
N HIS A 419 8.67 -15.64 6.74
CA HIS A 419 8.24 -14.30 6.34
C HIS A 419 9.41 -13.36 6.03
N LEU A 420 9.10 -12.28 5.31
CA LEU A 420 10.01 -11.18 5.00
C LEU A 420 9.44 -9.88 5.58
N THR A 421 10.32 -8.96 5.98
CA THR A 421 9.91 -7.65 6.46
C THR A 421 10.52 -6.53 5.65
N ASN A 422 9.64 -5.76 5.02
CA ASN A 422 9.95 -4.57 4.27
C ASN A 422 9.83 -3.36 5.17
N VAL A 423 10.82 -2.48 5.14
CA VAL A 423 10.73 -1.14 5.75
C VAL A 423 10.63 -0.14 4.63
N VAL A 424 9.60 0.70 4.68
CA VAL A 424 9.25 1.65 3.61
C VAL A 424 8.89 3.01 4.19
N SER A 425 8.96 4.05 3.37
CA SER A 425 8.43 5.36 3.74
C SER A 425 6.91 5.29 3.83
N ARG A 426 6.29 6.13 4.68
CA ARG A 426 4.85 6.06 4.92
C ARG A 426 4.00 6.17 3.65
N PHE A 427 4.40 7.00 2.69
CA PHE A 427 3.67 7.14 1.42
C PHE A 427 3.73 5.89 0.52
N GLU A 428 4.78 5.06 0.65
CA GLU A 428 4.95 3.85 -0.18
C GLU A 428 4.05 2.68 0.26
N VAL A 429 3.57 2.70 1.51
CA VAL A 429 2.77 1.59 2.08
C VAL A 429 1.59 1.26 1.19
N TYR A 430 0.86 2.28 0.74
CA TYR A 430 -0.33 2.10 -0.07
C TYR A 430 -0.01 1.48 -1.44
N SER A 431 1.11 1.88 -2.06
CA SER A 431 1.59 1.28 -3.30
C SER A 431 1.91 -0.20 -3.11
N TRP A 432 2.66 -0.55 -2.06
CA TRP A 432 3.02 -1.94 -1.79
C TRP A 432 1.81 -2.82 -1.43
N LEU A 433 0.84 -2.28 -0.70
CA LEU A 433 -0.43 -2.97 -0.44
C LEU A 433 -1.18 -3.26 -1.73
N LEU A 434 -1.29 -2.28 -2.64
CA LEU A 434 -1.96 -2.47 -3.93
C LEU A 434 -1.27 -3.56 -4.75
N LEU A 435 0.06 -3.58 -4.79
CA LEU A 435 0.83 -4.58 -5.53
C LEU A 435 0.69 -5.98 -4.94
N TYR A 436 0.87 -6.12 -3.63
CA TYR A 436 0.82 -7.43 -3.00
C TYR A 436 -0.60 -8.00 -2.95
N LYS A 437 -1.63 -7.17 -2.73
CA LYS A 437 -3.03 -7.61 -2.73
C LYS A 437 -3.60 -7.76 -4.15
N GLY A 438 -3.37 -6.76 -4.99
CA GLY A 438 -3.99 -6.64 -6.30
C GLY A 438 -3.30 -7.46 -7.39
N TRP A 439 -1.96 -7.46 -7.40
CA TRP A 439 -1.17 -8.18 -8.41
C TRP A 439 -0.76 -9.58 -7.95
N LEU A 440 -0.27 -9.74 -6.72
CA LEU A 440 0.13 -11.06 -6.19
C LEU A 440 -1.01 -11.86 -5.54
N GLY A 441 -2.15 -11.23 -5.26
CA GLY A 441 -3.30 -11.91 -4.66
C GLY A 441 -3.11 -12.30 -3.20
N LEU A 442 -2.27 -11.58 -2.45
CA LEU A 442 -2.10 -11.81 -1.01
C LEU A 442 -3.24 -11.19 -0.20
N GLU A 443 -3.59 -11.85 0.90
CA GLU A 443 -4.57 -11.38 1.87
C GLU A 443 -3.90 -10.45 2.88
N VAL A 444 -4.57 -9.36 3.23
CA VAL A 444 -4.04 -8.33 4.13
C VAL A 444 -4.55 -8.58 5.54
N ASN A 445 -3.65 -8.59 6.53
CA ASN A 445 -4.00 -8.63 7.94
C ASN A 445 -4.26 -7.21 8.49
N PRO A 446 -4.94 -7.09 9.65
CA PRO A 446 -5.10 -5.81 10.34
C PRO A 446 -3.76 -5.12 10.62
N VAL A 447 -3.79 -3.78 10.66
CA VAL A 447 -2.63 -2.98 11.05
C VAL A 447 -2.28 -3.22 12.52
N VAL A 448 -0.98 -3.25 12.82
CA VAL A 448 -0.43 -3.39 14.16
C VAL A 448 0.42 -2.17 14.48
N GLU A 449 0.17 -1.56 15.64
CA GLU A 449 1.02 -0.50 16.19
C GLU A 449 2.21 -1.12 16.92
N VAL A 450 3.42 -0.68 16.59
CA VAL A 450 4.65 -1.20 17.16
C VAL A 450 5.37 -0.08 17.91
N PHE A 451 5.51 -0.27 19.22
CA PHE A 451 6.24 0.64 20.09
C PHE A 451 7.75 0.46 19.94
N ASP A 452 8.40 1.47 19.38
CA ASP A 452 9.85 1.57 19.25
C ASP A 452 10.42 2.37 20.44
N PRO A 453 11.66 2.08 20.91
CA PRO A 453 12.28 2.86 21.98
C PRO A 453 12.35 4.38 21.73
N TYR A 454 12.31 4.79 20.47
CA TYR A 454 12.43 6.17 20.02
C TYR A 454 11.16 6.69 19.31
N GLY A 455 10.01 6.00 19.48
CA GLY A 455 8.75 6.43 18.91
C GLY A 455 7.75 5.28 18.70
N MET A 456 7.08 5.30 17.56
CA MET A 456 6.14 4.26 17.16
C MET A 456 6.18 4.15 15.64
N PHE A 457 5.89 2.96 15.13
CA PHE A 457 5.61 2.75 13.72
C PHE A 457 4.47 1.75 13.53
N TYR A 458 3.92 1.72 12.32
CA TYR A 458 2.85 0.80 11.95
C TYR A 458 3.41 -0.35 11.13
N SER A 459 2.90 -1.55 11.40
CA SER A 459 3.18 -2.75 10.63
C SER A 459 1.89 -3.27 10.02
N ARG A 460 1.93 -3.63 8.73
CA ARG A 460 0.82 -4.27 8.05
C ARG A 460 1.34 -5.49 7.31
N SER A 461 0.84 -6.67 7.67
CA SER A 461 1.31 -7.93 7.08
C SER A 461 0.33 -8.48 6.06
N LEU A 462 0.87 -9.20 5.09
CA LEU A 462 0.11 -9.91 4.07
C LEU A 462 0.55 -11.36 4.02
N ARG A 463 -0.36 -12.25 3.62
CA ARG A 463 -0.08 -13.67 3.44
C ARG A 463 -0.86 -14.28 2.29
N ASN A 464 -0.36 -15.37 1.73
CA ASN A 464 -1.20 -16.26 0.92
C ASN A 464 -2.12 -17.09 1.84
N PRO A 465 -3.22 -17.67 1.32
CA PRO A 465 -4.17 -18.45 2.13
C PRO A 465 -3.52 -19.60 2.91
N GLU A 466 -2.43 -20.17 2.38
CA GLU A 466 -1.73 -21.30 2.97
C GLU A 466 -0.68 -20.88 4.02
N GLY A 467 -0.40 -19.58 4.16
CA GLY A 467 0.59 -19.06 5.12
C GLY A 467 2.04 -19.40 4.77
N THR A 468 2.32 -19.86 3.55
CA THR A 468 3.68 -20.21 3.09
C THR A 468 4.42 -19.04 2.46
N ALA A 469 3.72 -17.95 2.13
CA ALA A 469 4.32 -16.69 1.69
C ALA A 469 3.76 -15.57 2.56
N GLN A 470 4.63 -14.90 3.33
CA GLN A 470 4.22 -13.86 4.27
C GLN A 470 5.17 -12.66 4.16
N ILE A 471 4.61 -11.46 4.08
CA ILE A 471 5.36 -10.21 3.94
C ILE A 471 4.79 -9.19 4.92
N ALA A 472 5.62 -8.68 5.82
CA ALA A 472 5.29 -7.54 6.66
C ALA A 472 5.81 -6.24 6.04
N ILE A 473 5.00 -5.19 6.06
CA ILE A 473 5.40 -3.83 5.66
C ILE A 473 5.39 -2.95 6.91
N ASN A 474 6.58 -2.49 7.30
CA ASN A 474 6.78 -1.56 8.41
C ASN A 474 7.00 -0.15 7.87
N THR A 475 6.32 0.82 8.47
CA THR A 475 6.54 2.23 8.15
C THR A 475 7.77 2.76 8.87
N ALA A 476 8.58 3.55 8.18
CA ALA A 476 9.50 4.44 8.86
C ALA A 476 8.77 5.72 9.27
N GLU A 477 8.42 5.79 10.54
CA GLU A 477 7.82 6.97 11.17
C GLU A 477 8.61 7.37 12.40
N GLY A 478 8.63 8.66 12.72
CA GLY A 478 9.47 9.22 13.77
C GLY A 478 10.95 9.23 13.39
N ARG A 479 11.63 10.35 13.62
CA ARG A 479 13.00 10.60 13.10
C ARG A 479 14.04 9.57 13.58
N GLU A 480 13.87 9.06 14.79
CA GLU A 480 14.88 8.26 15.51
C GLU A 480 14.51 6.79 15.70
N THR A 481 13.37 6.33 15.18
CA THR A 481 12.97 4.92 15.28
C THR A 481 13.95 4.03 14.52
N LEU A 482 14.04 2.75 14.92
CA LEU A 482 14.95 1.82 14.23
C LEU A 482 14.56 1.59 12.77
N ALA A 483 13.27 1.65 12.44
CA ALA A 483 12.80 1.61 11.05
C ALA A 483 13.31 2.83 10.26
N SER A 484 13.22 4.03 10.81
CA SER A 484 13.73 5.25 10.16
C SER A 484 15.25 5.26 10.05
N ARG A 485 15.98 4.79 11.07
CA ARG A 485 17.45 4.66 11.01
C ARG A 485 17.88 3.66 9.95
N PHE A 486 17.15 2.56 9.78
CA PHE A 486 17.40 1.60 8.71
C PHE A 486 17.22 2.24 7.32
N LEU A 487 16.13 2.99 7.09
CA LEU A 487 15.95 3.73 5.83
C LEU A 487 17.04 4.77 5.60
N GLN A 488 17.43 5.51 6.64
CA GLN A 488 18.48 6.53 6.55
C GLN A 488 19.84 5.91 6.21
N ALA A 489 20.16 4.76 6.81
CA ALA A 489 21.41 4.05 6.55
C ALA A 489 21.48 3.48 5.13
N LEU A 490 20.36 3.00 4.58
CA LEU A 490 20.30 2.53 3.19
C LEU A 490 20.06 3.65 2.16
N GLY A 491 19.57 4.80 2.60
CA GLY A 491 19.08 5.88 1.73
C GLY A 491 17.80 5.55 0.95
N HIS A 492 17.20 4.37 1.17
CA HIS A 492 15.99 3.91 0.49
C HIS A 492 15.28 2.79 1.27
N ALA A 493 14.06 2.44 0.85
CA ALA A 493 13.28 1.31 1.35
C ALA A 493 13.99 -0.05 1.18
N GLY A 494 13.76 -1.03 2.04
CA GLY A 494 14.46 -2.31 1.92
C GLY A 494 13.95 -3.42 2.80
N ILE A 495 14.53 -4.61 2.66
CA ILE A 495 14.22 -5.77 3.49
C ILE A 495 15.10 -5.72 4.72
N GLN A 496 14.48 -5.50 5.88
CA GLN A 496 15.20 -5.39 7.14
C GLN A 496 15.43 -6.76 7.79
N HIS A 497 14.47 -7.67 7.67
CA HIS A 497 14.66 -9.01 8.21
C HIS A 497 13.93 -10.10 7.44
N VAL A 498 14.47 -11.30 7.62
CA VAL A 498 13.99 -12.55 7.03
C VAL A 498 13.88 -13.59 8.12
N ALA A 499 12.73 -14.23 8.22
CA ALA A 499 12.50 -15.30 9.18
C ALA A 499 12.58 -16.68 8.53
N PHE A 500 13.17 -17.64 9.22
CA PHE A 500 13.27 -19.04 8.82
C PHE A 500 12.51 -19.93 9.78
N GLN A 501 11.71 -20.86 9.24
CA GLN A 501 10.94 -21.79 10.04
C GLN A 501 11.75 -23.04 10.42
N VAL A 502 11.58 -23.55 11.64
CA VAL A 502 12.14 -24.83 12.11
C VAL A 502 11.06 -25.75 12.70
N SER A 503 11.39 -27.02 12.96
CA SER A 503 10.50 -27.96 13.67
C SER A 503 10.53 -27.84 15.18
N ASP A 504 11.70 -27.50 15.74
CA ASP A 504 11.96 -27.42 17.18
C ASP A 504 13.03 -26.34 17.37
N LEU A 505 12.60 -25.17 17.86
CA LEU A 505 13.46 -24.01 17.99
C LEU A 505 14.48 -24.17 19.10
N LEU A 506 14.15 -24.89 20.17
CA LEU A 506 15.05 -25.05 21.31
C LEU A 506 16.20 -25.99 20.95
N ALA A 507 15.90 -27.10 20.29
CA ALA A 507 16.91 -28.00 19.75
C ALA A 507 17.79 -27.28 18.71
N PHE A 508 17.18 -26.51 17.80
CA PHE A 508 17.91 -25.69 16.84
C PHE A 508 18.87 -24.71 17.55
N ALA A 509 18.38 -23.95 18.54
CA ALA A 509 19.17 -22.94 19.23
C ALA A 509 20.34 -23.55 20.02
N GLU A 510 20.15 -24.74 20.60
CA GLU A 510 21.22 -25.46 21.30
C GLU A 510 22.34 -25.89 20.35
N GLU A 511 22.00 -26.47 19.20
CA GLU A 511 22.97 -26.88 18.19
C GLU A 511 23.65 -25.68 17.53
N ALA A 512 22.89 -24.64 17.19
CA ALA A 512 23.42 -23.40 16.64
C ALA A 512 24.44 -22.76 17.60
N ARG A 513 24.13 -22.74 18.90
CA ARG A 513 25.05 -22.20 19.93
C ARG A 513 26.35 -23.00 20.01
N LYS A 514 26.29 -24.34 19.90
CA LYS A 514 27.50 -25.20 19.83
C LYS A 514 28.34 -24.88 18.58
N ALA A 515 27.68 -24.53 17.48
CA ALA A 515 28.31 -24.08 16.25
C ALA A 515 28.79 -22.62 16.27
N GLY A 516 28.68 -21.91 17.40
CA GLY A 516 29.18 -20.54 17.58
C GLY A 516 28.14 -19.44 17.41
N PHE A 517 26.86 -19.77 17.21
CA PHE A 517 25.79 -18.77 17.09
C PHE A 517 25.63 -17.96 18.39
N ARG A 518 25.52 -16.65 18.24
CA ARG A 518 25.21 -15.71 19.33
C ARG A 518 23.90 -14.99 19.01
N PRO A 519 22.78 -15.32 19.67
CA PRO A 519 21.51 -14.64 19.43
C PRO A 519 21.53 -13.21 19.97
N LEU A 520 20.55 -12.41 19.53
CA LEU A 520 20.24 -11.12 20.11
C LEU A 520 19.95 -11.31 21.61
N ARG A 521 20.62 -10.52 22.46
CA ARG A 521 20.51 -10.69 23.92
C ARG A 521 19.20 -10.13 24.46
N ILE A 522 18.38 -11.01 25.03
CA ILE A 522 17.12 -10.66 25.69
C ILE A 522 17.34 -10.54 27.21
N PRO A 523 16.87 -9.45 27.86
CA PRO A 523 17.06 -9.27 29.30
C PRO A 523 16.30 -10.30 30.15
N SER A 524 16.88 -10.71 31.28
CA SER A 524 16.25 -11.62 32.26
C SER A 524 14.88 -11.15 32.77
N ALA A 525 14.66 -9.83 32.80
CA ALA A 525 13.38 -9.24 33.16
C ALA A 525 12.22 -9.70 32.25
N TYR A 526 12.48 -9.97 30.97
CA TYR A 526 11.48 -10.50 30.04
C TYR A 526 10.92 -11.85 30.49
N TYR A 527 11.80 -12.79 30.87
CA TYR A 527 11.41 -14.14 31.31
C TYR A 527 10.65 -14.12 32.64
N ARG A 528 11.01 -13.22 33.55
CA ARG A 528 10.24 -12.98 34.78
C ARG A 528 8.83 -12.46 34.48
N LEU A 529 8.69 -11.58 33.49
CA LEU A 529 7.38 -11.12 33.04
C LEU A 529 6.57 -12.22 32.34
N LEU A 530 7.22 -13.08 31.54
CA LEU A 530 6.56 -14.24 30.92
C LEU A 530 5.98 -15.18 31.98
N SER A 531 6.74 -15.47 33.04
CA SER A 531 6.27 -16.28 34.17
C SER A 531 4.98 -15.72 34.78
N ALA A 532 4.92 -14.39 34.98
CA ALA A 532 3.74 -13.73 35.53
C ALA A 532 2.55 -13.68 34.56
N ARG A 533 2.78 -13.68 33.23
CA ARG A 533 1.72 -13.58 32.22
C ARG A 533 1.10 -14.92 31.84
N TYR A 534 1.93 -15.95 31.67
CA TYR A 534 1.54 -17.22 31.06
C TYR A 534 1.66 -18.42 32.00
N ALA A 535 2.13 -18.22 33.24
CA ALA A 535 2.33 -19.29 34.23
C ALA A 535 3.15 -20.49 33.69
N LEU A 536 4.11 -20.22 32.82
CA LEU A 536 4.94 -21.24 32.18
C LEU A 536 5.79 -22.01 33.21
N PRO A 537 6.04 -23.32 33.01
CA PRO A 537 6.88 -24.10 33.91
C PRO A 537 8.29 -23.54 34.03
N THR A 538 8.84 -23.49 35.26
CA THR A 538 10.19 -22.95 35.53
C THR A 538 11.28 -23.56 34.64
N PRO A 539 11.36 -24.90 34.45
CA PRO A 539 12.40 -25.48 33.59
C PRO A 539 12.32 -25.03 32.13
N PHE A 540 11.11 -24.74 31.64
CA PHE A 540 10.90 -24.23 30.30
C PHE A 540 11.37 -22.78 30.19
N LEU A 541 11.00 -21.92 31.16
CA LEU A 541 11.45 -20.52 31.22
C LEU A 541 12.97 -20.40 31.31
N GLU A 542 13.62 -21.21 32.14
CA GLU A 542 15.09 -21.24 32.26
C GLU A 542 15.76 -21.62 30.93
N ARG A 543 15.15 -22.54 30.18
CA ARG A 543 15.63 -22.92 28.85
C ARG A 543 15.44 -21.80 27.84
N LEU A 544 14.29 -21.12 27.83
CA LEU A 544 14.06 -19.94 26.99
C LEU A 544 15.08 -18.83 27.29
N GLU A 545 15.34 -18.56 28.57
CA GLU A 545 16.30 -17.55 29.02
C GLU A 545 17.74 -17.87 28.60
N ALA A 546 18.18 -19.12 28.82
CA ALA A 546 19.51 -19.56 28.45
C ALA A 546 19.79 -19.49 26.93
N LEU A 547 18.74 -19.54 26.11
CA LEU A 547 18.81 -19.53 24.65
C LEU A 547 18.38 -18.19 24.03
N ASN A 548 18.00 -17.20 24.84
CA ASN A 548 17.46 -15.91 24.38
C ASN A 548 16.24 -16.06 23.44
N VAL A 549 15.43 -17.09 23.66
CA VAL A 549 14.21 -17.34 22.89
C VAL A 549 13.07 -16.51 23.46
N LEU A 550 12.28 -15.91 22.59
CA LEU A 550 11.08 -15.17 22.89
C LEU A 550 9.86 -16.10 22.70
N TYR A 551 8.79 -15.82 23.45
CA TYR A 551 7.56 -16.60 23.51
C TYR A 551 6.35 -15.69 23.26
N ASP A 552 5.38 -16.15 22.48
CA ASP A 552 4.05 -15.56 22.38
C ASP A 552 3.00 -16.68 22.31
N GLU A 553 1.80 -16.40 22.78
CA GLU A 553 0.66 -17.31 22.76
C GLU A 553 -0.60 -16.55 22.34
N ASP A 554 -1.31 -17.06 21.33
CA ASP A 554 -2.57 -16.47 20.90
C ASP A 554 -3.75 -16.97 21.75
N PRO A 555 -4.91 -16.29 21.74
CA PRO A 555 -6.08 -16.71 22.52
C PRO A 555 -6.65 -18.09 22.16
N LYS A 556 -6.20 -18.72 21.07
CA LYS A 556 -6.63 -20.07 20.66
C LYS A 556 -5.65 -21.15 21.16
N GLY A 557 -4.61 -20.78 21.90
CA GLY A 557 -3.56 -21.69 22.37
C GLY A 557 -2.48 -21.98 21.33
N GLY A 558 -2.44 -21.21 20.23
CA GLY A 558 -1.34 -21.20 19.28
C GLY A 558 -0.08 -20.66 19.96
N VAL A 559 1.05 -21.36 19.85
CA VAL A 559 2.31 -20.94 20.46
C VAL A 559 3.31 -20.53 19.38
N PHE A 560 4.02 -19.44 19.65
CA PHE A 560 5.09 -18.91 18.80
C PHE A 560 6.38 -18.80 19.60
N LEU A 561 7.39 -19.56 19.17
CA LEU A 561 8.74 -19.41 19.67
C LEU A 561 9.56 -18.75 18.58
N HIS A 562 10.37 -17.76 18.95
CA HIS A 562 11.27 -17.12 17.99
C HIS A 562 12.52 -16.57 18.65
N LEU A 563 13.60 -16.50 17.87
CA LEU A 563 14.84 -15.84 18.27
C LEU A 563 15.36 -15.00 17.11
N TYR A 564 16.14 -13.97 17.44
CA TYR A 564 16.72 -13.06 16.47
C TYR A 564 18.24 -13.19 16.44
N THR A 565 18.82 -13.01 15.27
CA THR A 565 20.25 -12.75 15.15
C THR A 565 20.54 -11.28 15.52
N PRO A 566 21.79 -10.96 15.89
CA PRO A 566 22.37 -9.63 15.74
C PRO A 566 22.10 -9.02 14.37
N SER A 567 22.15 -7.69 14.29
CA SER A 567 22.19 -7.01 12.99
C SER A 567 23.50 -7.28 12.27
N PHE A 568 23.41 -7.80 11.04
CA PHE A 568 24.54 -7.99 10.14
C PHE A 568 24.99 -6.62 9.63
N GLN A 569 26.17 -6.20 10.10
CA GLN A 569 26.76 -4.89 9.82
C GLN A 569 25.81 -3.67 9.98
N GLY A 570 24.80 -3.76 10.85
CA GLY A 570 23.85 -2.67 11.08
C GLY A 570 22.74 -2.54 10.03
N ARG A 571 22.59 -3.53 9.14
CA ARG A 571 21.69 -3.48 7.99
C ARG A 571 20.51 -4.41 8.18
N PHE A 572 20.61 -5.65 7.70
CA PHE A 572 19.58 -6.67 7.85
C PHE A 572 19.91 -7.66 8.98
N PHE A 573 18.93 -8.45 9.39
CA PHE A 573 19.10 -9.54 10.35
C PHE A 573 18.17 -10.71 10.01
N PHE A 574 18.36 -11.83 10.69
CA PHE A 574 17.50 -12.99 10.53
C PHE A 574 16.75 -13.31 11.82
N GLU A 575 15.65 -13.99 11.64
CA GLU A 575 14.82 -14.55 12.70
C GLU A 575 14.69 -16.06 12.47
N VAL A 576 14.63 -16.83 13.53
CA VAL A 576 14.31 -18.26 13.45
C VAL A 576 13.08 -18.52 14.30
N VAL A 577 12.08 -19.16 13.70
CA VAL A 577 10.74 -19.27 14.27
C VAL A 577 10.25 -20.71 14.30
N GLU A 578 9.43 -21.00 15.29
CA GLU A 578 8.61 -22.20 15.38
C GLU A 578 7.17 -21.80 15.69
N ARG A 579 6.25 -22.29 14.85
CA ARG A 579 4.80 -22.11 15.02
C ARG A 579 4.21 -23.43 15.45
N GLN A 580 3.57 -23.44 16.62
CA GLN A 580 2.89 -24.60 17.18
C GLN A 580 1.39 -24.33 17.27
N ASN A 581 0.58 -25.39 17.26
CA ASN A 581 -0.86 -25.35 17.49
C ASN A 581 -1.63 -24.32 16.62
N GLY A 582 -1.15 -24.07 15.40
CA GLY A 582 -1.81 -23.18 14.43
C GLY A 582 -1.61 -21.68 14.67
N TYR A 583 -0.57 -21.26 15.40
CA TYR A 583 -0.26 -19.83 15.58
C TYR A 583 0.01 -19.13 14.23
N THR A 584 -0.73 -18.05 13.97
CA THR A 584 -0.68 -17.31 12.69
C THR A 584 -0.16 -15.87 12.79
N GLY A 585 0.16 -15.39 13.99
CA GLY A 585 0.67 -14.03 14.21
C GLY A 585 2.15 -13.86 13.85
N PHE A 586 2.74 -12.72 14.23
CA PHE A 586 4.16 -12.40 14.01
C PHE A 586 4.92 -12.15 15.33
N GLY A 587 4.39 -12.58 16.47
CA GLY A 587 4.98 -12.28 17.77
C GLY A 587 4.98 -10.79 18.10
N ALA A 588 3.91 -10.06 17.73
CA ALA A 588 3.84 -8.61 17.88
C ALA A 588 4.08 -8.13 19.32
N ALA A 589 3.65 -8.92 20.32
CA ALA A 589 3.90 -8.67 21.73
C ALA A 589 5.41 -8.57 22.09
N ASN A 590 6.27 -9.21 21.30
CA ASN A 590 7.72 -9.23 21.49
C ASN A 590 8.46 -8.14 20.70
N ALA A 591 7.77 -7.42 19.80
CA ALA A 591 8.41 -6.43 18.92
C ALA A 591 9.12 -5.32 19.71
N GLY A 592 8.49 -4.77 20.76
CA GLY A 592 9.13 -3.75 21.60
C GLY A 592 10.36 -4.26 22.36
N VAL A 593 10.35 -5.52 22.81
CA VAL A 593 11.50 -6.15 23.49
C VAL A 593 12.66 -6.34 22.51
N ARG A 594 12.38 -6.84 21.31
CA ARG A 594 13.36 -6.95 20.22
C ARG A 594 13.98 -5.59 19.90
N LEU A 595 13.17 -4.58 19.65
CA LEU A 595 13.65 -3.24 19.27
C LEU A 595 14.53 -2.62 20.37
N GLN A 596 14.17 -2.77 21.65
CA GLN A 596 15.04 -2.35 22.75
C GLN A 596 16.37 -3.10 22.79
N ALA A 597 16.36 -4.41 22.51
CA ALA A 597 17.59 -5.20 22.45
C ALA A 597 18.49 -4.78 21.27
N GLN A 598 17.91 -4.54 20.09
CA GLN A 598 18.63 -4.06 18.91
C GLN A 598 19.20 -2.65 19.13
N ALA A 599 18.43 -1.74 19.74
CA ALA A 599 18.91 -0.39 20.06
C ALA A 599 20.15 -0.41 20.96
N ARG A 600 20.19 -1.31 21.97
CA ARG A 600 21.37 -1.48 22.84
C ARG A 600 22.58 -2.02 22.08
N GLU A 601 22.36 -3.00 21.20
CA GLU A 601 23.42 -3.54 20.35
C GLU A 601 24.03 -2.45 19.45
N LEU A 602 23.20 -1.72 18.71
CA LEU A 602 23.67 -0.65 17.81
C LEU A 602 24.37 0.49 18.58
N GLY A 603 23.84 0.89 19.73
CA GLY A 603 24.45 1.93 20.56
C GLY A 603 25.78 1.55 21.20
N SER A 604 26.06 0.25 21.34
CA SER A 604 27.38 -0.23 21.80
C SER A 604 28.44 -0.19 20.70
N ARG A 605 28.04 -0.31 19.41
CA ARG A 605 28.94 -0.25 18.26
C ARG A 605 29.38 1.17 17.88
N THR A 606 28.60 2.20 18.21
CA THR A 606 28.98 3.61 17.95
C THR A 606 29.93 4.21 18.99
N LYS A 607 30.21 3.49 20.08
CA LYS A 607 31.07 3.94 21.19
C LYS A 607 32.42 3.21 21.29
N GLY A 608 32.63 2.19 20.47
CA GLY A 608 33.91 1.48 20.35
C GLY A 608 34.47 1.70 18.95
#